data_AF-A0A852V3Q7-F1
#
_entry.id   AF-A0A852V3Q7-F1
#
_cell.length_a   1.000
_cell.length_b   1.000
_cell.length_c   1.000
_cell.angle_alpha   90.00
_cell.angle_beta   90.00
_cell.angle_gamma   90.00
#
_symmetry.space_group_name_H-M   'P 1'
#
loop_
_entity.id
_entity.type
_entity.pdbx_description
1 polymer ?
#
loop_
_entity_poly.entity_id
_entity_poly.type
_entity_poly.pdbx_seq_one_letter_code
_entity_poly.pdbx_strand_id
1 'polypeptide(L)'
;MDVPDPRELRLEQAMLPRDAFFGRAERVPWREAVGRVSAEMLTPYPPGIPAAVPGERLTEAVLDYLRTGVDAGMVVPDAADPEVRSVRVVAGE
;
A
#
# COMPACT_ATOMS: atom_id res chain seq x y z
N MET A 1 -7.26 5.73 -14.21
CA MET A 1 -5.97 5.15 -13.82
C MET A 1 -4.93 6.22 -14.04
N ASP A 2 -4.51 6.85 -12.96
CA ASP A 2 -3.36 7.75 -12.97
C ASP A 2 -2.13 6.92 -12.60
N VAL A 3 -1.14 6.88 -13.50
CA VAL A 3 0.08 6.09 -13.28
C VAL A 3 1.20 7.07 -12.96
N PRO A 4 1.71 7.09 -11.72
CA PRO A 4 2.71 8.06 -11.29
C PRO A 4 4.07 7.81 -11.94
N ASP A 5 4.99 8.77 -11.81
CA ASP A 5 6.37 8.56 -12.25
C ASP A 5 6.97 7.37 -11.47
N PRO A 6 7.72 6.46 -12.11
CA PRO A 6 8.30 5.30 -11.41
C PRO A 6 9.16 5.64 -10.18
N ARG A 7 9.67 6.88 -10.07
CA ARG A 7 10.40 7.35 -8.89
C ARG A 7 9.49 7.58 -7.69
N GLU A 8 8.22 7.90 -7.90
CA GLU A 8 7.21 8.10 -6.83
C GLU A 8 6.73 6.77 -6.23
N LEU A 9 6.94 5.66 -6.96
CA LEU A 9 6.70 4.29 -6.49
C LEU A 9 7.92 3.68 -5.76
N ARG A 10 8.99 4.45 -5.57
CA ARG A 10 10.13 4.04 -4.73
C ARG A 10 9.89 4.53 -3.31
N LEU A 11 9.28 3.69 -2.50
CA LEU A 11 8.93 4.02 -1.13
C LEU A 11 10.13 3.96 -0.19
N GLU A 12 10.03 4.67 0.93
CA GLU A 12 11.02 4.63 1.99
C GLU A 12 10.84 3.35 2.82
N GLN A 13 11.90 2.55 2.97
CA GLN A 13 11.93 1.41 3.88
C GLN A 13 12.13 1.88 5.33
N ALA A 14 11.03 2.21 6.02
CA ALA A 14 11.05 2.74 7.38
C ALA A 14 11.16 1.66 8.48
N MET A 15 10.81 0.41 8.16
CA MET A 15 10.86 -0.73 9.10
C MET A 15 11.31 -2.01 8.39
N LEU A 16 11.84 -2.98 9.15
CA LEU A 16 12.10 -4.31 8.62
C LEU A 16 10.78 -4.97 8.17
N PRO A 17 10.73 -5.57 6.96
CA PRO A 17 9.49 -6.17 6.45
C PRO A 17 8.91 -7.23 7.37
N ARG A 18 9.77 -8.02 8.01
CA ARG A 18 9.37 -9.04 8.99
C ARG A 18 8.65 -8.41 10.18
N ASP A 19 9.16 -7.30 10.70
CA ASP A 19 8.61 -6.66 11.90
C ASP A 19 7.30 -5.96 11.57
N ALA A 20 7.20 -5.32 10.40
CA ALA A 20 5.95 -4.70 9.96
C ALA A 20 4.85 -5.74 9.67
N PHE A 21 5.20 -6.86 9.02
CA PHE A 21 4.22 -7.89 8.65
C PHE A 21 3.71 -8.71 9.84
N PHE A 22 4.59 -9.08 10.78
CA PHE A 22 4.24 -9.88 11.96
C PHE A 22 3.93 -9.03 13.21
N GLY A 23 4.19 -7.72 13.15
CA GLY A 23 3.95 -6.78 14.24
C GLY A 23 2.46 -6.48 14.47
N ARG A 24 2.20 -5.57 15.41
CA ARG A 24 0.85 -5.04 15.60
C ARG A 24 0.48 -4.15 14.41
N ALA A 25 -0.67 -4.42 13.83
CA ALA A 25 -1.21 -3.67 12.72
C ALA A 25 -2.64 -3.24 12.99
N GLU A 26 -3.03 -2.10 12.45
CA GLU A 26 -4.40 -1.61 12.43
C GLU A 26 -4.86 -1.39 10.99
N ARG A 27 -6.18 -1.35 10.79
CA ARG A 27 -6.77 -1.09 9.48
C ARG A 27 -7.33 0.32 9.47
N VAL A 28 -6.87 1.12 8.52
CA VAL A 28 -7.29 2.52 8.39
C VAL A 28 -7.85 2.77 6.98
N PRO A 29 -8.75 3.74 6.79
CA PRO A 29 -9.11 4.21 5.46
C PRO A 29 -7.87 4.59 4.66
N TRP A 30 -7.84 4.30 3.36
CA TRP A 30 -6.62 4.48 2.56
C TRP A 30 -6.09 5.92 2.60
N ARG A 31 -6.96 6.94 2.71
CA ARG A 31 -6.55 8.35 2.84
C ARG A 31 -5.80 8.64 4.13
N GLU A 32 -6.12 7.91 5.21
CA GLU A 32 -5.47 8.05 6.51
C GLU A 32 -4.16 7.25 6.59
N ALA A 33 -3.86 6.42 5.58
CA ALA A 33 -2.64 5.63 5.52
C ALA A 33 -1.45 6.41 4.95
N VAL A 34 -1.67 7.59 4.37
CA VAL A 34 -0.59 8.43 3.83
C VAL A 34 0.39 8.78 4.96
N GLY A 35 1.67 8.49 4.73
CA GLY A 35 2.74 8.68 5.70
C GLY A 35 2.84 7.60 6.76
N ARG A 36 1.97 6.58 6.79
CA ARG A 36 2.05 5.43 7.71
C ARG A 36 2.87 4.30 7.10
N VAL A 37 3.41 3.41 7.92
CA VAL A 37 4.16 2.22 7.44
C VAL A 37 3.19 1.09 7.11
N SER A 38 3.30 0.53 5.90
CA SER A 38 2.51 -0.61 5.48
C SER A 38 2.80 -1.84 6.34
N ALA A 39 1.74 -2.54 6.76
CA ALA A 39 1.81 -3.85 7.40
C ALA A 39 1.33 -4.98 6.47
N GLU A 40 1.09 -4.68 5.20
CA GLU A 40 0.69 -5.65 4.18
C GLU A 40 1.39 -5.40 2.84
N MET A 41 1.23 -6.36 1.94
CA MET A 41 1.70 -6.22 0.56
C MET A 41 0.54 -5.69 -0.29
N LEU A 42 0.84 -4.80 -1.24
CA LEU A 42 -0.13 -4.21 -2.16
C LEU A 42 0.39 -4.41 -3.59
N THR A 43 -0.04 -5.48 -4.24
CA THR A 43 0.40 -5.87 -5.59
C THR A 43 -0.68 -5.63 -6.63
N PRO A 44 -0.66 -4.48 -7.33
CA PRO A 44 -1.59 -4.21 -8.42
C PRO A 44 -1.38 -5.18 -9.59
N TYR A 45 -2.47 -5.70 -10.15
CA TYR A 45 -2.45 -6.47 -11.40
C TYR A 45 -3.48 -5.95 -12.42
N PRO A 46 -3.04 -5.64 -13.65
CA PRO A 46 -1.64 -5.58 -14.11
C PRO A 46 -0.87 -4.40 -13.45
N PRO A 47 0.48 -4.46 -13.30
CA PRO A 47 1.43 -5.40 -13.90
C PRO A 47 1.77 -6.65 -13.06
N GLY A 48 1.37 -6.74 -11.80
CA GLY A 48 1.69 -7.87 -10.91
C GLY A 48 3.00 -7.75 -10.15
N ILE A 49 3.48 -6.52 -9.94
CA ILE A 49 4.67 -6.21 -9.13
C ILE A 49 4.19 -5.40 -7.92
N PRO A 50 4.70 -5.66 -6.70
CA PRO A 50 4.30 -4.91 -5.52
C PRO A 50 4.53 -3.41 -5.70
N ALA A 51 3.49 -2.61 -5.43
CA ALA A 51 3.59 -1.16 -5.34
C ALA A 51 3.95 -0.71 -3.92
N ALA A 52 3.62 -1.52 -2.92
CA ALA A 52 4.12 -1.39 -1.56
C ALA A 52 4.32 -2.78 -0.94
N VAL A 53 5.35 -2.92 -0.12
CA VAL A 53 5.61 -4.09 0.71
C VAL A 53 5.57 -3.72 2.20
N PRO A 54 5.41 -4.69 3.12
CA PRO A 54 5.45 -4.40 4.54
C PRO A 54 6.75 -3.71 4.93
N GLY A 55 6.66 -2.68 5.77
CA GLY A 55 7.81 -1.90 6.24
C GLY A 55 8.09 -0.64 5.42
N GLU A 56 7.43 -0.46 4.27
CA GLU A 56 7.52 0.75 3.46
C GLU A 56 6.53 1.82 3.93
N ARG A 57 6.96 3.09 3.89
CA ARG A 57 6.10 4.23 4.17
C ARG A 57 5.22 4.55 2.97
N LEU A 58 3.92 4.49 3.15
CA LEU A 58 2.93 4.74 2.11
C LEU A 58 2.88 6.23 1.75
N THR A 59 2.88 6.54 0.47
CA THR A 59 2.74 7.91 -0.05
C THR A 59 1.34 8.12 -0.64
N GLU A 60 0.96 9.37 -0.85
CA GLU A 60 -0.29 9.71 -1.54
C GLU A 60 -0.29 9.12 -2.97
N ALA A 61 0.82 9.28 -3.70
CA ALA A 61 0.96 8.80 -5.07
C ALA A 61 0.71 7.29 -5.22
N VAL A 62 1.27 6.44 -4.34
CA VAL A 62 1.04 4.99 -4.42
C VAL A 62 -0.39 4.61 -4.08
N LEU A 63 -1.00 5.28 -3.10
CA LEU A 63 -2.37 5.00 -2.69
C LEU A 63 -3.39 5.46 -3.73
N ASP A 64 -3.18 6.62 -4.34
CA ASP A 64 -3.99 7.11 -5.45
C ASP A 64 -3.84 6.22 -6.69
N TYR A 65 -2.63 5.76 -7.00
CA TYR A 65 -2.40 4.78 -8.06
C TYR A 65 -3.21 3.50 -7.84
N LEU A 66 -3.15 2.94 -6.62
CA LEU A 66 -3.90 1.74 -6.26
C LEU A 66 -5.42 1.97 -6.33
N ARG A 67 -5.93 3.05 -5.73
CA ARG A 67 -7.36 3.38 -5.71
C ARG A 67 -7.91 3.62 -7.12
N THR A 68 -7.28 4.50 -7.90
CA THR A 68 -7.73 4.83 -9.24
C THR A 68 -7.51 3.68 -10.24
N GLY A 69 -6.55 2.80 -9.97
CA GLY A 69 -6.36 1.57 -10.72
C GLY A 69 -7.48 0.57 -10.43
N VAL A 70 -7.86 0.37 -9.16
CA VAL A 70 -8.99 -0.50 -8.79
C VAL A 70 -10.30 0.02 -9.40
N ASP A 71 -10.53 1.34 -9.36
CA ASP A 71 -11.66 1.97 -10.06
C ASP A 71 -11.67 1.70 -11.58
N ALA A 72 -10.50 1.45 -12.17
CA ALA A 72 -10.32 1.12 -13.58
C ALA A 72 -10.30 -0.39 -13.87
N GLY A 73 -10.55 -1.25 -12.88
CA GLY A 73 -10.61 -2.71 -13.04
C GLY A 73 -9.32 -3.46 -12.72
N MET A 74 -8.32 -2.80 -12.15
CA MET A 74 -7.13 -3.44 -11.57
C MET A 74 -7.53 -4.24 -10.31
N VAL A 75 -6.80 -5.32 -10.03
CA VAL A 75 -6.99 -6.10 -8.80
C VAL A 75 -5.75 -5.99 -7.91
N VAL A 76 -5.95 -6.07 -6.59
CA VAL A 76 -4.88 -6.11 -5.59
C VAL A 76 -5.11 -7.34 -4.70
N PRO A 77 -4.73 -8.54 -5.15
CA PRO A 77 -5.20 -9.81 -4.57
C PRO A 77 -4.60 -10.12 -3.19
N ASP A 78 -3.46 -9.52 -2.85
CA ASP A 78 -2.74 -9.65 -1.60
C ASP A 78 -3.15 -8.62 -0.53
N ALA A 79 -3.87 -7.57 -0.92
CA ALA A 79 -4.42 -6.61 0.01
C ALA A 79 -5.48 -7.27 0.90
N ALA A 80 -5.47 -6.96 2.19
CA ALA A 80 -6.52 -7.42 3.11
C ALA A 80 -7.89 -6.80 2.80
N ASP A 81 -7.95 -5.79 1.95
CA ASP A 81 -9.14 -5.24 1.31
C ASP A 81 -8.84 -5.09 -0.19
N PRO A 82 -9.33 -6.01 -1.05
CA PRO A 82 -9.05 -5.97 -2.49
C PRO A 82 -9.62 -4.73 -3.20
N GLU A 83 -10.60 -4.05 -2.58
CA GLU A 83 -11.09 -2.77 -3.10
C GLU A 83 -10.22 -1.60 -2.64
N VAL A 84 -9.17 -1.79 -1.83
CA VAL A 84 -8.27 -0.74 -1.33
C VAL A 84 -9.04 0.46 -0.76
N ARG A 85 -10.19 0.22 -0.10
CA ARG A 85 -10.91 1.26 0.65
C ARG A 85 -10.24 1.49 2.00
N SER A 86 -9.56 0.45 2.49
CA SER A 86 -8.74 0.44 3.68
C SER A 86 -7.44 -0.31 3.42
N VAL A 87 -6.42 -0.02 4.24
CA VAL A 87 -5.15 -0.74 4.23
C VAL A 87 -4.70 -1.04 5.65
N ARG A 88 -3.86 -2.07 5.80
CA ARG A 88 -3.21 -2.42 7.06
C ARG A 88 -1.91 -1.66 7.20
N VAL A 89 -1.79 -0.92 8.30
CA VAL A 89 -0.59 -0.16 8.66
C VAL A 89 -0.09 -0.62 10.02
N VAL A 90 1.18 -0.37 10.31
CA VAL A 90 1.76 -0.62 11.63
C VAL A 90 1.02 0.23 12.68
N ALA A 91 0.61 -0.40 13.77
CA ALA A 91 -0.17 0.25 14.82
C ALA A 91 0.74 1.07 15.74
N GLY A 92 0.29 2.27 16.12
CA GLY A 92 0.98 3.14 17.08
C GLY A 92 2.07 4.04 16.48
N GLU A 93 2.05 4.25 15.17
CA GLU A 93 2.75 5.36 14.48
C GLU A 93 1.82 6.56 14.25
#